data_AF-A0A661MVT8-F1
#
_entry.id   AF-A0A661MVT8-F1
#
_cell.length_a   1.000
_cell.length_b   1.000
_cell.length_c   1.000
_cell.angle_alpha   90.00
_cell.angle_beta   90.00
_cell.angle_gamma   90.00
#
_symmetry.space_group_name_H-M   'P 1'
#
loop_
_entity.id
_entity.type
_entity.pdbx_description
1 polymer ?
#
loop_
_entity_poly.entity_id
_entity_poly.type
_entity_poly.pdbx_seq_one_letter_code
_entity_poly.pdbx_strand_id
1 'polypeptide(L)'
;MREVTYRYRDPLDVVWLDAAARIGLRIERSDDCYASTDGAGTLFIGSAAHLDADDCLSQMIFHELCHSLIEGPESFDRPDWDLDNESDRDLGREYACLRLQAALAATHGLRQVFAPTTDHRAFYDALPADPFSPRTDPSSVLALRGAARVGRPPWGPHLAHALVATQRIAEAVGTAAVSAPELLWSRFEAPIPPHPTGLEGAFADQGRCGDCAWQRLRGPGKAVPRCEQGAGVRVEVEWGGCARWEPEPSCLECGACCREAYGAVEVSARDPFVRLHPDLLTKRPRGYEIRREGERCAALEVQPPQEAKKAEEADKAGPSYMCVVYEDRPRTCRDFTRGSEHCLTARRRVGHSR
;
A
#
# COMPACT_ATOMS: atom_id res chain seq x y z
N MET A 1 16.53 44.50 28.18
CA MET A 1 16.49 43.36 27.24
C MET A 1 15.03 43.01 27.00
N ARG A 2 14.59 42.84 25.74
CA ARG A 2 13.19 42.50 25.44
C ARG A 2 12.95 41.02 25.76
N GLU A 3 11.85 40.71 26.44
CA GLU A 3 11.42 39.33 26.68
C GLU A 3 10.96 38.67 25.37
N VAL A 4 11.46 37.46 25.09
CA VAL A 4 11.10 36.70 23.88
C VAL A 4 9.92 35.80 24.20
N THR A 5 8.73 36.15 23.71
CA THR A 5 7.48 35.39 23.92
C THR A 5 7.15 34.43 22.78
N TYR A 6 7.75 34.63 21.59
CA TYR A 6 7.54 33.81 20.41
C TYR A 6 8.88 33.46 19.76
N ARG A 7 8.99 32.22 19.29
CA ARG A 7 10.14 31.74 18.52
C ARG A 7 9.67 31.30 17.15
N TYR A 8 10.42 31.70 16.12
CA TYR A 8 10.22 31.15 14.79
C TYR A 8 10.58 29.66 14.79
N ARG A 9 9.81 28.88 14.05
CA ARG A 9 10.07 27.48 13.72
C ARG A 9 9.72 27.28 12.26
N ASP A 10 10.40 26.35 11.61
CA ASP A 10 10.06 25.97 10.25
C ASP A 10 8.58 25.49 10.22
N PRO A 11 7.72 26.08 9.37
CA PRO A 11 6.31 25.70 9.30
C PRO A 11 6.10 24.22 8.95
N LEU A 12 6.96 23.63 8.13
CA LEU A 12 6.89 22.23 7.75
C LEU A 12 7.21 21.33 8.96
N ASP A 13 8.27 21.66 9.71
CA ASP A 13 8.60 20.94 10.94
C ASP A 13 7.46 20.99 11.95
N VAL A 14 6.80 22.15 12.11
CA VAL A 14 5.66 22.28 13.02
C VAL A 14 4.52 21.33 12.63
N VAL A 15 4.23 21.19 11.33
CA VAL A 15 3.20 20.29 10.82
C VAL A 15 3.52 18.83 11.16
N TRP A 16 4.75 18.38 10.87
CA TRP A 16 5.11 16.97 11.03
C TRP A 16 5.37 16.59 12.49
N LEU A 17 5.87 17.51 13.31
CA LEU A 17 5.98 17.32 14.76
C LEU A 17 4.59 17.21 15.42
N ASP A 18 3.60 18.02 15.03
CA ASP A 18 2.22 17.88 15.52
C ASP A 18 1.58 16.57 15.04
N ALA A 19 1.81 16.18 13.78
CA ALA A 19 1.32 14.90 13.26
C ALA A 19 1.90 13.70 14.03
N ALA A 20 3.22 13.65 14.22
CA ALA A 20 3.88 12.61 15.01
C ALA A 20 3.33 12.55 16.45
N ALA A 21 3.20 13.71 17.11
CA ALA A 21 2.66 13.79 18.47
C ALA A 21 1.23 13.25 18.57
N ARG A 22 0.37 13.53 17.59
CA ARG A 22 -1.01 13.02 17.56
C ARG A 22 -1.10 11.52 17.26
N ILE A 23 -0.13 10.98 16.53
CA ILE A 23 0.02 9.55 16.27
C ILE A 23 0.58 8.82 17.51
N GLY A 24 1.13 9.55 18.49
CA GLY A 24 1.66 9.01 19.74
C GLY A 24 3.18 8.92 19.77
N LEU A 25 3.87 9.62 18.86
CA LEU A 25 5.33 9.66 18.79
C LEU A 25 5.87 11.02 19.25
N ARG A 26 6.96 10.98 20.00
CA ARG A 26 7.78 12.13 20.34
C ARG A 26 9.04 12.10 19.48
N ILE A 27 9.31 13.21 18.78
CA ILE A 27 10.50 13.32 17.95
C ILE A 27 11.66 13.91 18.76
N GLU A 28 12.80 13.22 18.76
CA GLU A 28 14.05 13.71 19.34
C GLU A 28 15.15 13.76 18.27
N ARG A 29 16.03 14.76 18.34
CA ARG A 29 17.16 14.89 17.40
C ARG A 29 18.38 14.21 18.01
N SER A 30 19.08 13.37 17.24
CA SER A 30 20.24 12.61 17.70
C SER A 30 21.39 12.72 16.70
N ASP A 31 22.64 12.67 17.17
CA ASP A 31 23.83 12.52 16.32
C ASP A 31 24.28 11.05 16.20
N ASP A 32 23.61 10.14 16.91
CA ASP A 32 24.00 8.73 17.04
C ASP A 32 23.30 7.80 16.05
N CYS A 33 22.30 8.29 15.32
CA CYS A 33 21.53 7.51 14.36
C CYS A 33 20.94 8.38 13.24
N TYR A 34 20.66 7.76 12.10
CA TYR A 34 19.96 8.41 10.98
C TYR A 34 18.46 8.53 11.25
N ALA A 35 17.83 7.41 11.57
CA ALA A 35 16.48 7.30 12.12
C ALA A 35 16.42 6.04 12.99
N SER A 36 15.73 6.10 14.13
CA SER A 36 15.51 4.95 14.99
C SER A 36 14.33 5.20 15.94
N THR A 37 13.58 4.16 16.30
CA THR A 37 12.55 4.25 17.36
C THR A 37 12.90 3.34 18.53
N ASP A 38 12.62 3.79 19.75
CA ASP A 38 12.82 2.97 20.96
C ASP A 38 11.71 1.94 21.18
N GLY A 39 10.63 1.97 20.38
CA GLY A 39 9.44 1.15 20.62
C GLY A 39 8.70 1.55 21.90
N ALA A 40 8.98 2.73 22.45
CA ALA A 40 8.38 3.29 23.65
C ALA A 40 7.83 4.72 23.42
N GLY A 41 7.57 5.05 22.15
CA GLY A 41 6.97 6.31 21.73
C GLY A 41 7.97 7.43 21.42
N THR A 42 9.28 7.15 21.34
CA THR A 42 10.28 8.12 20.87
C THR A 42 10.83 7.72 19.50
N LEU A 43 10.79 8.64 18.54
CA LEU A 43 11.47 8.52 17.26
C LEU A 43 12.65 9.48 17.23
N PHE A 44 13.85 8.92 17.19
CA PHE A 44 15.12 9.65 17.04
C PHE A 44 15.39 9.87 15.56
N ILE A 45 15.62 11.12 15.17
CA ILE A 45 16.02 11.48 13.80
C ILE A 45 17.38 12.20 13.86
N GLY A 46 18.28 11.84 12.96
CA GLY A 46 19.60 12.44 12.78
C GLY A 46 19.57 13.96 12.81
N SER A 47 20.52 14.62 13.46
CA SER A 47 20.59 16.07 13.51
C SER A 47 20.81 16.67 12.12
N ALA A 48 20.65 18.00 11.97
CA ALA A 48 20.84 18.64 10.68
C ALA A 48 22.28 18.51 10.13
N ALA A 49 23.26 18.22 10.98
CA ALA A 49 24.64 17.98 10.55
C ALA A 49 24.89 16.51 10.15
N HIS A 50 23.97 15.61 10.51
CA HIS A 50 24.07 14.17 10.26
C HIS A 50 23.23 13.71 9.05
N LEU A 51 22.17 14.45 8.70
CA LEU A 51 21.35 14.19 7.52
C LEU A 51 22.00 14.72 6.24
N ASP A 52 21.60 14.17 5.09
CA ASP A 52 22.03 14.68 3.79
C ASP A 52 21.50 16.11 3.56
N ALA A 53 22.18 16.87 2.70
CA ALA A 53 21.89 18.30 2.51
C ALA A 53 20.50 18.57 1.91
N ASP A 54 19.92 17.59 1.24
CA ASP A 54 18.58 17.60 0.67
C ASP A 54 17.54 16.85 1.52
N ASP A 55 17.91 16.38 2.71
CA ASP A 55 16.96 15.88 3.70
C ASP A 55 16.34 16.99 4.54
N CYS A 56 15.08 16.76 4.94
CA CYS A 56 14.43 17.57 5.96
C CYS A 56 13.80 16.68 7.04
N LEU A 57 13.62 17.23 8.24
CA LEU A 57 13.02 16.51 9.37
C LEU A 57 11.65 15.93 8.99
N SER A 58 10.88 16.67 8.20
CA SER A 58 9.54 16.29 7.77
C SER A 58 9.52 15.08 6.84
N GLN A 59 10.48 15.00 5.91
CA GLN A 59 10.68 13.84 5.04
C GLN A 59 11.05 12.61 5.87
N MET A 60 11.95 12.77 6.85
CA MET A 60 12.35 11.67 7.73
C MET A 60 11.18 11.15 8.57
N ILE A 61 10.38 12.04 9.18
CA ILE A 61 9.17 11.62 9.92
C ILE A 61 8.20 10.90 8.98
N PHE A 62 8.00 11.40 7.75
CA PHE A 62 7.09 10.77 6.81
C PHE A 62 7.54 9.36 6.40
N HIS A 63 8.84 9.16 6.15
CA HIS A 63 9.43 7.87 5.84
C HIS A 63 9.22 6.86 6.98
N GLU A 64 9.53 7.25 8.21
CA GLU A 64 9.34 6.41 9.40
C GLU A 64 7.87 6.06 9.65
N LEU A 65 6.95 7.01 9.38
CA LEU A 65 5.52 6.70 9.42
C LEU A 65 5.12 5.71 8.32
N CYS A 66 5.77 5.72 7.15
CA CYS A 66 5.57 4.70 6.13
C CYS A 66 6.07 3.33 6.60
N HIS A 67 7.21 3.23 7.28
CA HIS A 67 7.65 1.98 7.92
C HIS A 67 6.62 1.43 8.90
N SER A 68 6.17 2.25 9.84
CA SER A 68 5.14 1.81 10.81
C SER A 68 3.84 1.36 10.10
N LEU A 69 3.48 1.97 8.97
CA LEU A 69 2.33 1.53 8.15
C LEU A 69 2.59 0.16 7.50
N ILE A 70 3.80 -0.16 7.05
CA ILE A 70 4.14 -1.48 6.50
C ILE A 70 4.05 -2.54 7.60
N GLU A 71 4.65 -2.28 8.76
CA GLU A 71 4.73 -3.23 9.87
C GLU A 71 3.40 -3.41 10.59
N GLY A 72 2.61 -2.35 10.71
CA GLY A 72 1.30 -2.36 11.37
C GLY A 72 1.35 -1.79 12.79
N PRO A 73 0.18 -1.64 13.45
CA PRO A 73 0.09 -0.89 14.70
C PRO A 73 0.82 -1.56 15.86
N GLU A 74 1.01 -2.88 15.81
CA GLU A 74 1.74 -3.64 16.83
C GLU A 74 3.25 -3.36 16.83
N SER A 75 3.78 -2.69 15.78
CA SER A 75 5.20 -2.31 15.69
C SER A 75 5.58 -1.14 16.58
N PHE A 76 4.60 -0.35 17.07
CA PHE A 76 4.87 0.81 17.93
C PHE A 76 5.53 0.44 19.27
N ASP A 77 5.34 -0.81 19.72
CA ASP A 77 5.92 -1.33 20.95
C ASP A 77 7.27 -2.05 20.72
N ARG A 78 7.87 -1.88 19.53
CA ARG A 78 9.10 -2.57 19.11
C ARG A 78 10.16 -1.55 18.66
N PRO A 79 11.41 -1.69 19.11
CA PRO A 79 12.51 -0.89 18.58
C PRO A 79 12.61 -1.04 17.06
N ASP A 80 12.87 0.06 16.37
CA ASP A 80 12.98 0.14 14.91
C ASP A 80 11.86 -0.58 14.15
N TRP A 81 10.65 -0.58 14.70
CA TRP A 81 9.48 -1.27 14.14
C TRP A 81 9.66 -2.80 14.00
N ASP A 82 10.68 -3.38 14.67
CA ASP A 82 11.17 -4.77 14.53
C ASP A 82 12.00 -5.03 13.25
N LEU A 83 12.46 -3.97 12.57
CA LEU A 83 13.29 -4.05 11.37
C LEU A 83 14.77 -4.23 11.74
N ASP A 84 15.48 -4.96 10.89
CA ASP A 84 16.94 -5.05 10.94
C ASP A 84 17.55 -4.05 9.94
N ASN A 85 18.29 -3.09 10.48
CA ASN A 85 18.96 -2.03 9.73
C ASN A 85 20.43 -2.36 9.43
N GLU A 86 20.94 -3.51 9.87
CA GLU A 86 22.35 -3.90 9.72
C GLU A 86 22.57 -4.95 8.63
N SER A 87 21.50 -5.55 8.09
CA SER A 87 21.58 -6.56 7.04
C SER A 87 20.48 -6.42 5.99
N ASP A 88 20.63 -7.13 4.87
CA ASP A 88 19.65 -7.13 3.78
C ASP A 88 18.34 -7.88 4.13
N ARG A 89 18.20 -8.41 5.35
CA ARG A 89 17.04 -9.21 5.79
C ARG A 89 15.71 -8.52 5.51
N ASP A 90 15.64 -7.21 5.74
CA ASP A 90 14.41 -6.43 5.64
C ASP A 90 14.37 -5.48 4.43
N LEU A 91 15.25 -5.69 3.44
CA LEU A 91 15.31 -4.88 2.20
C LEU A 91 13.98 -4.87 1.43
N GLY A 92 13.23 -5.98 1.43
CA GLY A 92 11.90 -6.04 0.82
C GLY A 92 10.87 -5.15 1.51
N ARG A 93 11.01 -4.90 2.82
CA ARG A 93 10.14 -4.01 3.61
C ARG A 93 10.51 -2.55 3.39
N GLU A 94 11.80 -2.26 3.25
CA GLU A 94 12.30 -0.95 2.81
C GLU A 94 11.70 -0.56 1.45
N TYR A 95 11.75 -1.45 0.46
CA TYR A 95 11.12 -1.20 -0.84
C TYR A 95 9.60 -1.03 -0.75
N ALA A 96 8.94 -1.74 0.18
CA ALA A 96 7.51 -1.55 0.41
C ALA A 96 7.21 -0.16 1.01
N CYS A 97 8.03 0.29 1.96
CA CYS A 97 7.98 1.63 2.54
C CYS A 97 8.10 2.69 1.44
N LEU A 98 9.12 2.58 0.59
CA LEU A 98 9.37 3.51 -0.52
C LEU A 98 8.24 3.55 -1.56
N ARG A 99 7.64 2.39 -1.89
CA ARG A 99 6.45 2.34 -2.77
C ARG A 99 5.26 3.07 -2.14
N LEU A 100 5.03 2.85 -0.85
CA LEU A 100 3.94 3.50 -0.12
C LEU A 100 4.17 5.03 -0.02
N GLN A 101 5.39 5.44 0.32
CA GLN A 101 5.85 6.83 0.35
C GLN A 101 5.60 7.53 -0.99
N ALA A 102 6.07 6.92 -2.09
CA ALA A 102 5.86 7.44 -3.43
C ALA A 102 4.38 7.63 -3.77
N ALA A 103 3.54 6.65 -3.42
CA ALA A 103 2.11 6.69 -3.74
C ALA A 103 1.36 7.76 -2.94
N LEU A 104 1.66 7.90 -1.65
CA LEU A 104 1.03 8.91 -0.80
C LEU A 104 1.49 10.32 -1.17
N ALA A 105 2.80 10.51 -1.43
CA ALA A 105 3.34 11.81 -1.81
C ALA A 105 2.88 12.27 -3.21
N ALA A 106 2.77 11.35 -4.17
CA ALA A 106 2.40 11.68 -5.56
C ALA A 106 1.03 12.36 -5.68
N THR A 107 0.03 11.92 -4.91
CA THR A 107 -1.31 12.54 -4.91
C THR A 107 -1.26 14.04 -4.58
N HIS A 108 -0.27 14.43 -3.79
CA HIS A 108 -0.07 15.79 -3.31
C HIS A 108 1.01 16.57 -4.09
N GLY A 109 1.56 16.02 -5.18
CA GLY A 109 2.66 16.66 -5.93
C GLY A 109 4.01 16.64 -5.19
N LEU A 110 4.13 15.82 -4.14
CA LEU A 110 5.29 15.78 -3.24
C LEU A 110 6.26 14.64 -3.54
N ARG A 111 6.02 13.82 -4.58
CA ARG A 111 6.79 12.59 -4.83
C ARG A 111 8.29 12.83 -4.91
N GLN A 112 8.71 13.88 -5.62
CA GLN A 112 10.13 14.24 -5.76
C GLN A 112 10.65 15.06 -4.58
N VAL A 113 9.78 15.85 -3.93
CA VAL A 113 10.11 16.65 -2.74
C VAL A 113 10.45 15.74 -1.55
N PHE A 114 9.74 14.61 -1.42
CA PHE A 114 9.97 13.60 -0.38
C PHE A 114 10.60 12.32 -0.95
N ALA A 115 11.40 12.41 -2.01
CA ALA A 115 12.18 11.26 -2.46
C ALA A 115 13.29 10.96 -1.43
N PRO A 116 13.65 9.70 -1.17
CA PRO A 116 14.78 9.39 -0.28
C PRO A 116 16.09 9.91 -0.88
N THR A 117 17.05 10.22 -0.03
CA THR A 117 18.40 10.71 -0.38
C THR A 117 19.45 9.61 -0.34
N THR A 118 19.12 8.48 0.30
CA THR A 118 19.99 7.32 0.50
C THR A 118 20.24 6.52 -0.78
N ASP A 119 21.02 5.44 -0.66
CA ASP A 119 21.32 4.49 -1.75
C ASP A 119 20.07 3.86 -2.40
N HIS A 120 18.89 3.96 -1.76
CA HIS A 120 17.63 3.50 -2.31
C HIS A 120 16.97 4.48 -3.30
N ARG A 121 17.56 5.66 -3.52
CA ARG A 121 17.07 6.64 -4.49
C ARG A 121 16.90 6.07 -5.89
N ALA A 122 17.84 5.24 -6.35
CA ALA A 122 17.76 4.61 -7.67
C ALA A 122 16.53 3.70 -7.81
N PHE A 123 16.14 2.99 -6.75
CA PHE A 123 14.90 2.20 -6.75
C PHE A 123 13.66 3.10 -6.79
N TYR A 124 13.64 4.14 -5.96
CA TYR A 124 12.51 5.07 -5.87
C TYR A 124 12.24 5.82 -7.19
N ASP A 125 13.29 6.29 -7.86
CA ASP A 125 13.19 6.97 -9.15
C ASP A 125 12.74 6.03 -10.28
N ALA A 126 13.08 4.75 -10.19
CA ALA A 126 12.65 3.73 -11.15
C ALA A 126 11.18 3.28 -10.97
N LEU A 127 10.51 3.69 -9.89
CA LEU A 127 9.12 3.30 -9.64
C LEU A 127 8.20 3.86 -10.75
N PRO A 128 7.25 3.06 -11.27
CA PRO A 128 6.30 3.53 -12.28
C PRO A 128 5.30 4.56 -11.71
N ALA A 129 4.41 5.06 -12.56
CA ALA A 129 3.37 6.01 -12.17
C ALA A 129 2.38 5.43 -11.13
N ASP A 130 2.10 4.12 -11.16
CA ASP A 130 1.48 3.36 -10.06
C ASP A 130 2.57 2.66 -9.24
N PRO A 131 3.02 3.19 -8.08
CA PRO A 131 4.10 2.60 -7.31
C PRO A 131 3.82 1.18 -6.79
N PHE A 132 2.57 0.69 -6.87
CA PHE A 132 2.22 -0.69 -6.49
C PHE A 132 2.29 -1.67 -7.65
N SER A 133 2.74 -1.24 -8.83
CA SER A 133 2.97 -2.11 -9.98
C SER A 133 4.39 -2.70 -9.95
N PRO A 134 4.57 -3.99 -10.28
CA PRO A 134 3.52 -5.00 -10.48
C PRO A 134 2.92 -5.45 -9.14
N ARG A 135 1.63 -5.79 -9.13
CA ARG A 135 0.87 -6.18 -7.91
C ARG A 135 1.17 -7.57 -7.37
N THR A 136 2.08 -8.27 -8.03
CA THR A 136 2.61 -9.59 -7.64
C THR A 136 3.96 -9.49 -6.94
N ASP A 137 4.64 -8.34 -7.04
CA ASP A 137 5.89 -8.09 -6.31
C ASP A 137 5.60 -8.05 -4.79
N PRO A 138 6.39 -8.75 -3.94
CA PRO A 138 6.24 -8.76 -2.49
C PRO A 138 6.21 -7.37 -1.86
N SER A 139 7.09 -6.47 -2.31
CA SER A 139 7.15 -5.12 -1.79
C SER A 139 5.89 -4.34 -2.17
N SER A 140 5.33 -4.57 -3.36
CA SER A 140 4.02 -4.02 -3.75
C SER A 140 2.88 -4.57 -2.89
N VAL A 141 2.88 -5.86 -2.59
CA VAL A 141 1.85 -6.51 -1.73
C VAL A 141 1.91 -5.96 -0.31
N LEU A 142 3.10 -5.81 0.26
CA LEU A 142 3.31 -5.21 1.58
C LEU A 142 2.89 -3.73 1.58
N ALA A 143 3.29 -2.97 0.56
CA ALA A 143 2.90 -1.57 0.41
C ALA A 143 1.38 -1.40 0.31
N LEU A 144 0.68 -2.28 -0.41
CA LEU A 144 -0.79 -2.28 -0.49
C LEU A 144 -1.45 -2.56 0.88
N ARG A 145 -0.87 -3.45 1.69
CA ARG A 145 -1.33 -3.70 3.07
C ARG A 145 -1.14 -2.45 3.94
N GLY A 146 0.00 -1.77 3.82
CA GLY A 146 0.24 -0.49 4.49
C GLY A 146 -0.72 0.61 4.05
N ALA A 147 -0.98 0.74 2.74
CA ALA A 147 -1.93 1.70 2.20
C ALA A 147 -3.36 1.51 2.77
N ALA A 148 -3.78 0.28 3.04
CA ALA A 148 -5.08 -0.01 3.65
C ALA A 148 -5.22 0.47 5.11
N ARG A 149 -4.10 0.81 5.77
CA ARG A 149 -4.04 1.29 7.16
C ARG A 149 -4.01 2.81 7.29
N VAL A 150 -3.63 3.55 6.25
CA VAL A 150 -3.42 5.01 6.26
C VAL A 150 -4.57 5.80 6.90
N GLY A 151 -5.82 5.43 6.59
CA GLY A 151 -7.02 6.09 7.12
C GLY A 151 -7.48 5.61 8.50
N ARG A 152 -6.72 4.74 9.16
CA ARG A 152 -7.09 4.10 10.44
C ARG A 152 -6.20 4.60 11.57
N PRO A 153 -6.65 4.54 12.84
CA PRO A 153 -5.78 4.79 13.98
C PRO A 153 -4.57 3.84 14.00
N PRO A 154 -3.39 4.30 14.47
CA PRO A 154 -3.13 5.65 14.99
C PRO A 154 -2.84 6.72 13.92
N TRP A 155 -2.57 6.33 12.66
CA TRP A 155 -2.11 7.26 11.61
C TRP A 155 -3.18 8.25 11.13
N GLY A 156 -4.37 7.74 10.79
CA GLY A 156 -5.48 8.55 10.30
C GLY A 156 -6.22 9.23 11.45
N PRO A 157 -6.62 10.52 11.33
CA PRO A 157 -6.52 11.39 10.13
C PRO A 157 -5.22 12.21 10.05
N HIS A 158 -4.31 12.07 11.00
CA HIS A 158 -3.18 12.97 11.23
C HIS A 158 -2.18 13.00 10.07
N LEU A 159 -1.85 11.83 9.51
CA LEU A 159 -0.96 11.74 8.34
C LEU A 159 -1.54 12.46 7.11
N ALA A 160 -2.84 12.29 6.85
CA ALA A 160 -3.51 12.94 5.73
C ALA A 160 -3.50 14.47 5.89
N HIS A 161 -3.72 14.98 7.10
CA HIS A 161 -3.63 16.42 7.38
C HIS A 161 -2.22 16.96 7.16
N ALA A 162 -1.18 16.21 7.56
CA ALA A 162 0.21 16.61 7.37
C ALA A 162 0.58 16.72 5.87
N LEU A 163 0.17 15.74 5.06
CA LEU A 163 0.39 15.76 3.61
C LEU A 163 -0.34 16.93 2.93
N VAL A 164 -1.60 17.20 3.29
CA VAL A 164 -2.36 18.34 2.75
C VAL A 164 -1.75 19.67 3.16
N ALA A 165 -1.30 19.81 4.42
CA ALA A 165 -0.63 21.02 4.88
C ALA A 165 0.72 21.23 4.16
N THR A 166 1.48 20.15 3.98
CA THR A 166 2.74 20.16 3.22
C THR A 166 2.52 20.58 1.77
N GLN A 167 1.50 20.05 1.09
CA GLN A 167 1.14 20.45 -0.28
C GLN A 167 0.93 21.96 -0.38
N ARG A 168 0.19 22.56 0.57
CA ARG A 168 -0.09 24.01 0.58
C ARG A 168 1.18 24.83 0.79
N ILE A 169 2.09 24.37 1.64
CA ILE A 169 3.39 25.01 1.83
C ILE A 169 4.21 24.92 0.54
N ALA A 170 4.29 23.72 -0.05
CA ALA A 170 5.04 23.46 -1.28
C ALA A 170 4.53 24.29 -2.46
N GLU A 171 3.20 24.39 -2.63
CA GLU A 171 2.57 25.21 -3.67
C GLU A 171 2.91 26.70 -3.51
N ALA A 172 2.84 27.21 -2.28
CA ALA A 172 3.17 28.61 -1.98
C ALA A 172 4.66 28.91 -2.21
N VAL A 173 5.55 28.02 -1.76
CA VAL A 173 7.01 28.19 -1.90
C VAL A 173 7.45 27.97 -3.34
N GLY A 174 7.01 26.91 -4.01
CA GLY A 174 7.36 26.59 -5.39
C GLY A 174 6.96 27.70 -6.37
N THR A 175 5.79 28.33 -6.15
CA THR A 175 5.36 29.49 -6.95
C THR A 175 6.24 30.73 -6.72
N ALA A 176 6.80 30.89 -5.52
CA ALA A 176 7.65 32.02 -5.17
C ALA A 176 9.15 31.80 -5.49
N ALA A 177 9.61 30.55 -5.49
CA ALA A 177 11.01 30.16 -5.61
C ALA A 177 11.46 29.87 -7.05
N VAL A 178 10.76 30.40 -8.06
CA VAL A 178 11.02 30.16 -9.50
C VAL A 178 12.47 30.46 -9.90
N SER A 179 13.14 31.38 -9.21
CA SER A 179 14.53 31.77 -9.50
C SER A 179 15.61 30.89 -8.85
N ALA A 180 15.24 29.85 -8.10
CA ALA A 180 16.16 28.99 -7.36
C ALA A 180 15.87 27.49 -7.65
N PRO A 181 16.16 27.01 -8.88
CA PRO A 181 15.85 25.65 -9.31
C PRO A 181 16.59 24.55 -8.53
N GLU A 182 17.67 24.91 -7.84
CA GLU A 182 18.45 24.02 -6.98
C GLU A 182 17.73 23.67 -5.66
N LEU A 183 16.73 24.44 -5.25
CA LEU A 183 15.99 24.18 -4.01
C LEU A 183 15.07 22.96 -4.18
N LEU A 184 14.95 22.15 -3.13
CA LEU A 184 14.08 20.97 -3.09
C LEU A 184 12.63 21.29 -3.53
N TRP A 185 12.12 22.46 -3.15
CA TRP A 185 10.76 22.91 -3.50
C TRP A 185 10.54 23.19 -4.99
N SER A 186 11.60 23.33 -5.79
CA SER A 186 11.49 23.40 -7.26
C SER A 186 11.01 22.08 -7.87
N ARG A 187 11.09 20.99 -7.10
CA ARG A 187 10.64 19.65 -7.47
C ARG A 187 9.17 19.38 -7.16
N PHE A 188 8.45 20.38 -6.64
CA PHE A 188 7.01 20.27 -6.46
C PHE A 188 6.31 20.11 -7.82
N GLU A 189 5.51 19.06 -7.93
CA GLU A 189 4.73 18.78 -9.13
C GLU A 189 3.28 19.26 -8.93
N ALA A 190 2.56 19.46 -10.04
CA ALA A 190 1.13 19.77 -9.94
C ALA A 190 0.41 18.62 -9.21
N PRO A 191 -0.36 18.89 -8.13
CA PRO A 191 -1.06 17.85 -7.40
C PRO A 191 -2.13 17.22 -8.29
N ILE A 192 -2.40 15.95 -8.05
CA ILE A 192 -3.34 15.19 -8.87
C ILE A 192 -4.76 15.55 -8.43
N PRO A 193 -5.64 16.01 -9.33
CA PRO A 193 -6.99 16.38 -8.95
C PRO A 193 -7.74 15.17 -8.39
N PRO A 194 -8.66 15.37 -7.43
CA PRO A 194 -9.49 14.29 -6.94
C PRO A 194 -10.36 13.73 -8.07
N HIS A 195 -10.57 12.43 -8.06
CA HIS A 195 -11.51 11.77 -8.96
C HIS A 195 -12.92 12.33 -8.73
N PRO A 196 -13.80 12.40 -9.76
CA PRO A 196 -15.19 12.84 -9.58
C PRO A 196 -16.02 12.08 -8.55
N THR A 197 -15.56 10.89 -8.10
CA THR A 197 -16.17 10.15 -6.98
C THR A 197 -15.76 10.65 -5.59
N GLY A 198 -14.86 11.65 -5.51
CA GLY A 198 -14.23 12.09 -4.27
C GLY A 198 -13.08 11.21 -3.79
N LEU A 199 -12.71 10.18 -4.55
CA LEU A 199 -11.51 9.37 -4.28
C LEU A 199 -10.26 10.10 -4.77
N GLU A 200 -9.12 9.77 -4.17
CA GLU A 200 -7.81 10.32 -4.53
C GLU A 200 -7.45 10.03 -5.99
N GLY A 201 -6.93 11.05 -6.68
CA GLY A 201 -6.31 10.99 -8.00
C GLY A 201 -7.24 10.66 -9.17
N ALA A 202 -6.99 11.25 -10.34
CA ALA A 202 -7.59 10.87 -11.61
C ALA A 202 -6.48 10.54 -12.62
N PHE A 203 -6.10 9.27 -12.67
CA PHE A 203 -5.05 8.74 -13.53
C PHE A 203 -5.66 8.13 -14.79
N ALA A 204 -5.79 8.92 -15.85
CA ALA A 204 -6.37 8.45 -17.11
C ALA A 204 -5.58 7.29 -17.76
N ASP A 205 -4.30 7.23 -17.44
CA ASP A 205 -3.28 6.31 -17.92
C ASP A 205 -3.24 4.98 -17.15
N GLN A 206 -3.89 4.88 -15.98
CA GLN A 206 -4.02 3.62 -15.25
C GLN A 206 -5.19 2.75 -15.74
N GLY A 207 -6.17 3.32 -16.46
CA GLY A 207 -7.37 2.62 -16.91
C GLY A 207 -8.59 3.53 -16.79
N ARG A 208 -9.80 2.95 -16.82
CA ARG A 208 -11.04 3.72 -16.75
C ARG A 208 -11.99 3.20 -15.66
N CYS A 209 -13.00 3.99 -15.30
CA CYS A 209 -14.03 3.50 -14.39
C CYS A 209 -14.80 2.30 -14.97
N GLY A 210 -14.92 2.21 -16.30
CA GLY A 210 -15.63 1.13 -16.98
C GLY A 210 -14.97 -0.25 -16.91
N ASP A 211 -13.64 -0.31 -16.78
CA ASP A 211 -12.86 -1.56 -16.68
C ASP A 211 -12.35 -1.83 -15.25
N CYS A 212 -12.73 -0.97 -14.29
CA CYS A 212 -12.34 -1.10 -12.90
C CYS A 212 -13.05 -2.28 -12.21
N ALA A 213 -12.27 -3.11 -11.50
CA ALA A 213 -12.78 -4.22 -10.70
C ALA A 213 -13.79 -3.80 -9.63
N TRP A 214 -13.82 -2.52 -9.24
CA TRP A 214 -14.75 -1.96 -8.26
C TRP A 214 -16.04 -1.39 -8.86
N GLN A 215 -16.22 -1.44 -10.19
CA GLN A 215 -17.43 -0.96 -10.86
C GLN A 215 -18.54 -2.03 -10.85
N ARG A 216 -19.76 -1.62 -10.50
CA ARG A 216 -20.96 -2.48 -10.59
C ARG A 216 -22.09 -1.79 -11.31
N LEU A 217 -22.87 -2.57 -12.06
CA LEU A 217 -24.18 -2.15 -12.54
C LEU A 217 -25.21 -2.39 -11.43
N ARG A 218 -25.75 -1.31 -10.84
CA ARG A 218 -26.77 -1.38 -9.77
C ARG A 218 -27.82 -0.27 -9.90
N GLY A 219 -28.98 -0.49 -9.27
CA GLY A 219 -30.06 0.48 -9.11
C GLY A 219 -31.45 -0.18 -9.19
N PRO A 220 -32.50 0.44 -8.61
CA PRO A 220 -33.87 -0.12 -8.61
C PRO A 220 -34.57 -0.08 -9.99
N GLY A 221 -33.97 0.57 -10.99
CA GLY A 221 -34.45 0.65 -12.37
C GLY A 221 -33.42 0.14 -13.35
N LYS A 222 -33.17 0.88 -14.44
CA LYS A 222 -32.05 0.58 -15.35
C LYS A 222 -30.75 0.62 -14.55
N ALA A 223 -30.06 -0.52 -14.48
CA ALA A 223 -28.80 -0.62 -13.77
C ALA A 223 -27.79 0.37 -14.37
N VAL A 224 -27.14 1.16 -13.52
CA VAL A 224 -26.13 2.16 -13.92
C VAL A 224 -24.78 1.82 -13.29
N PRO A 225 -23.66 2.22 -13.92
CA PRO A 225 -22.33 2.06 -13.34
C PRO A 225 -22.18 2.83 -12.03
N ARG A 226 -21.70 2.14 -11.00
CA ARG A 226 -21.41 2.69 -9.68
C ARG A 226 -20.07 2.18 -9.17
N CYS A 227 -19.34 3.03 -8.47
CA CYS A 227 -18.07 2.68 -7.83
C CYS A 227 -18.32 2.22 -6.40
N GLU A 228 -17.99 0.98 -6.08
CA GLU A 228 -18.11 0.45 -4.71
C GLU A 228 -17.14 1.15 -3.73
N GLN A 229 -15.92 1.50 -4.19
CA GLN A 229 -14.95 2.25 -3.38
C GLN A 229 -15.41 3.67 -3.06
N GLY A 230 -16.16 4.30 -3.98
CA GLY A 230 -16.75 5.63 -3.80
C GLY A 230 -18.11 5.57 -3.14
N ALA A 231 -18.35 4.62 -2.21
CA ALA A 231 -19.63 4.45 -1.51
C ALA A 231 -20.86 4.35 -2.43
N GLY A 232 -20.72 3.70 -3.59
CA GLY A 232 -21.80 3.50 -4.55
C GLY A 232 -22.15 4.72 -5.41
N VAL A 233 -21.29 5.75 -5.42
CA VAL A 233 -21.43 6.92 -6.32
C VAL A 233 -21.48 6.47 -7.77
N ARG A 234 -22.38 7.08 -8.56
CA ARG A 234 -22.49 6.82 -10.00
C ARG A 234 -21.22 7.28 -10.70
N VAL A 235 -20.73 6.46 -11.63
CA VAL A 235 -19.56 6.79 -12.45
C VAL A 235 -19.91 6.77 -13.93
N GLU A 236 -19.19 7.58 -14.71
CA GLU A 236 -19.18 7.43 -16.17
C GLU A 236 -18.05 6.49 -16.56
N VAL A 237 -18.32 5.55 -17.48
CA VAL A 237 -17.36 4.47 -17.83
C VAL A 237 -16.08 5.01 -18.46
N GLU A 238 -16.14 6.18 -19.07
CA GLU A 238 -15.00 6.83 -19.74
C GLU A 238 -14.11 7.63 -18.80
N TRP A 239 -14.53 7.89 -17.55
CA TRP A 239 -13.69 8.57 -16.57
C TRP A 239 -12.39 7.79 -16.35
N GLY A 240 -11.26 8.51 -16.30
CA GLY A 240 -9.97 7.92 -15.94
C GLY A 240 -10.04 7.22 -14.58
N GLY A 241 -9.26 6.16 -14.40
CA GLY A 241 -9.17 5.44 -13.14
C GLY A 241 -8.73 6.35 -11.99
N CYS A 242 -9.25 6.11 -10.78
CA CYS A 242 -8.73 6.78 -9.59
C CYS A 242 -7.46 6.09 -9.07
N ALA A 243 -6.83 6.62 -8.02
CA ALA A 243 -5.67 6.00 -7.35
C ALA A 243 -5.94 4.56 -6.86
N ARG A 244 -7.22 4.17 -6.73
CA ARG A 244 -7.69 2.83 -6.33
C ARG A 244 -8.23 2.00 -7.49
N TRP A 245 -8.00 2.43 -8.72
CA TRP A 245 -8.33 1.64 -9.89
C TRP A 245 -7.59 0.30 -9.84
N GLU A 246 -8.29 -0.76 -10.23
CA GLU A 246 -7.77 -2.11 -10.32
C GLU A 246 -8.34 -2.78 -11.56
N PRO A 247 -7.54 -3.52 -12.34
CA PRO A 247 -8.04 -4.31 -13.46
C PRO A 247 -8.88 -5.49 -12.96
N GLU A 248 -9.67 -6.11 -13.85
CA GLU A 248 -10.43 -7.33 -13.51
C GLU A 248 -9.52 -8.38 -12.86
N PRO A 249 -9.87 -8.94 -11.68
CA PRO A 249 -8.98 -9.86 -10.98
C PRO A 249 -8.74 -11.17 -11.72
N SER A 250 -7.47 -11.56 -11.85
CA SER A 250 -7.07 -12.90 -12.27
C SER A 250 -6.88 -13.83 -11.05
N CYS A 251 -7.63 -14.93 -11.01
CA CYS A 251 -7.50 -15.93 -9.96
C CYS A 251 -6.14 -16.65 -9.98
N LEU A 252 -5.56 -16.83 -11.17
CA LEU A 252 -4.25 -17.48 -11.36
C LEU A 252 -3.08 -16.60 -10.92
N GLU A 253 -3.30 -15.29 -10.82
CA GLU A 253 -2.28 -14.36 -10.34
C GLU A 253 -2.38 -14.13 -8.83
N CYS A 254 -3.59 -13.95 -8.30
CA CYS A 254 -3.74 -13.54 -6.90
C CYS A 254 -3.95 -14.70 -5.93
N GLY A 255 -4.56 -15.80 -6.36
CA GLY A 255 -4.94 -16.93 -5.49
C GLY A 255 -5.77 -16.54 -4.26
N ALA A 256 -6.30 -15.32 -4.18
CA ALA A 256 -6.66 -14.67 -2.91
C ALA A 256 -7.70 -15.47 -2.11
N CYS A 257 -8.75 -15.94 -2.77
CA CYS A 257 -9.79 -16.74 -2.14
C CYS A 257 -9.32 -18.13 -1.69
N CYS A 258 -8.23 -18.64 -2.25
CA CYS A 258 -7.67 -19.96 -1.95
C CYS A 258 -6.62 -19.92 -0.84
N ARG A 259 -6.19 -18.72 -0.41
CA ARG A 259 -5.23 -18.53 0.69
C ARG A 259 -5.95 -18.22 2.01
N GLU A 260 -5.37 -17.37 2.86
CA GLU A 260 -5.84 -17.01 4.20
C GLU A 260 -7.21 -16.29 4.23
N ALA A 261 -7.78 -15.92 3.07
CA ALA A 261 -9.03 -15.18 3.02
C ALA A 261 -10.26 -15.98 3.47
N TYR A 262 -10.32 -17.28 3.18
CA TYR A 262 -11.48 -18.13 3.49
C TYR A 262 -11.07 -19.43 4.18
N GLY A 263 -11.85 -19.83 5.18
CA GLY A 263 -11.56 -20.98 6.03
C GLY A 263 -11.99 -22.33 5.46
N ALA A 264 -12.92 -22.35 4.51
CA ALA A 264 -13.55 -23.57 4.00
C ALA A 264 -14.14 -23.34 2.61
N VAL A 265 -14.13 -24.40 1.78
CA VAL A 265 -14.86 -24.45 0.50
C VAL A 265 -15.72 -25.71 0.50
N GLU A 266 -17.04 -25.51 0.58
CA GLU A 266 -17.99 -26.61 0.53
C GLU A 266 -18.10 -27.18 -0.89
N VAL A 267 -18.11 -28.51 -0.98
CA VAL A 267 -18.23 -29.27 -2.21
C VAL A 267 -19.41 -30.24 -2.09
N SER A 268 -20.38 -30.08 -2.99
CA SER A 268 -21.53 -30.98 -3.06
C SER A 268 -21.08 -32.41 -3.38
N ALA A 269 -21.72 -33.41 -2.79
CA ALA A 269 -21.45 -34.82 -3.09
C ALA A 269 -21.68 -35.20 -4.56
N ARG A 270 -22.40 -34.36 -5.33
CA ARG A 270 -22.65 -34.54 -6.77
C ARG A 270 -21.68 -33.77 -7.66
N ASP A 271 -20.78 -32.96 -7.08
CA ASP A 271 -19.81 -32.21 -7.86
C ASP A 271 -18.78 -33.18 -8.49
N PRO A 272 -18.48 -33.09 -9.80
CA PRO A 272 -17.47 -33.93 -10.44
C PRO A 272 -16.11 -33.90 -9.73
N PHE A 273 -15.79 -32.79 -9.05
CA PHE A 273 -14.58 -32.64 -8.24
C PHE A 273 -14.41 -33.77 -7.22
N VAL A 274 -15.51 -34.28 -6.64
CA VAL A 274 -15.49 -35.38 -5.66
C VAL A 274 -14.91 -36.67 -6.23
N ARG A 275 -15.16 -36.93 -7.52
CA ARG A 275 -14.64 -38.12 -8.20
C ARG A 275 -13.24 -37.88 -8.75
N LEU A 276 -12.97 -36.68 -9.24
CA LEU A 276 -11.71 -36.33 -9.91
C LEU A 276 -10.55 -36.15 -8.93
N HIS A 277 -10.82 -35.53 -7.77
CA HIS A 277 -9.80 -35.12 -6.79
C HIS A 277 -10.17 -35.54 -5.36
N PRO A 278 -10.44 -36.83 -5.09
CA PRO A 278 -10.90 -37.29 -3.77
C PRO A 278 -9.86 -37.09 -2.65
N ASP A 279 -8.58 -37.02 -3.00
CA ASP A 279 -7.42 -36.79 -2.11
C ASP A 279 -7.34 -35.34 -1.59
N LEU A 280 -8.01 -34.40 -2.27
CA LEU A 280 -8.12 -33.01 -1.88
C LEU A 280 -9.33 -32.74 -0.97
N LEU A 281 -10.08 -33.77 -0.55
CA LEU A 281 -11.34 -33.59 0.17
C LEU A 281 -11.34 -34.16 1.59
N THR A 282 -12.05 -33.47 2.47
CA THR A 282 -12.43 -33.97 3.80
C THR A 282 -13.93 -34.21 3.82
N LYS A 283 -14.36 -35.42 4.21
CA LYS A 283 -15.79 -35.76 4.31
C LYS A 283 -16.44 -35.02 5.48
N ARG A 284 -17.61 -34.42 5.25
CA ARG A 284 -18.44 -33.75 6.25
C ARG A 284 -19.84 -34.39 6.29
N PRO A 285 -20.66 -34.15 7.33
CA PRO A 285 -22.00 -34.72 7.42
C PRO A 285 -22.93 -34.37 6.24
N ARG A 286 -22.72 -33.20 5.62
CA ARG A 286 -23.55 -32.69 4.52
C ARG A 286 -22.89 -32.73 3.14
N GLY A 287 -21.72 -33.36 3.00
CA GLY A 287 -20.99 -33.40 1.73
C GLY A 287 -19.49 -33.48 1.96
N TYR A 288 -18.75 -32.67 1.21
CA TYR A 288 -17.31 -32.60 1.30
C TYR A 288 -16.86 -31.15 1.49
N GLU A 289 -15.65 -30.99 1.97
CA GLU A 289 -14.95 -29.71 2.04
C GLU A 289 -13.58 -29.92 1.42
N ILE A 290 -13.08 -28.92 0.68
CA ILE A 290 -11.67 -28.97 0.26
C ILE A 290 -10.77 -28.94 1.49
N ARG A 291 -9.88 -29.93 1.58
CA ARG A 291 -8.85 -30.03 2.62
C ARG A 291 -7.99 -28.76 2.60
N ARG A 292 -7.56 -28.31 3.78
CA ARG A 292 -6.65 -27.17 3.92
C ARG A 292 -5.29 -27.61 4.43
N GLU A 293 -4.26 -26.91 4.00
CA GLU A 293 -2.87 -27.05 4.42
C GLU A 293 -2.44 -25.75 5.10
N GLY A 294 -2.57 -25.73 6.43
CA GLY A 294 -2.53 -24.50 7.21
C GLY A 294 -3.67 -23.57 6.80
N GLU A 295 -3.32 -22.36 6.36
CA GLU A 295 -4.29 -21.34 5.92
C GLU A 295 -4.61 -21.37 4.43
N ARG A 296 -4.18 -22.40 3.69
CA ARG A 296 -4.36 -22.48 2.24
C ARG A 296 -5.20 -23.68 1.84
N CYS A 297 -5.87 -23.56 0.70
CA CYS A 297 -6.49 -24.67 0.00
C CYS A 297 -5.42 -25.72 -0.36
N ALA A 298 -5.70 -27.02 -0.15
CA ALA A 298 -4.75 -28.10 -0.49
C ALA A 298 -4.47 -28.19 -2.00
N ALA A 299 -5.32 -27.60 -2.84
CA ALA A 299 -5.11 -27.52 -4.28
C ALA A 299 -4.26 -26.31 -4.71
N LEU A 300 -3.81 -25.49 -3.76
CA LEU A 300 -3.01 -24.29 -4.03
C LEU A 300 -1.53 -24.61 -3.86
N GLU A 301 -0.85 -24.79 -4.99
CA GLU A 301 0.60 -24.91 -4.99
C GLU A 301 1.23 -23.53 -4.81
N VAL A 302 2.23 -23.49 -3.93
CA VAL A 302 3.12 -22.36 -3.85
C VAL A 302 4.37 -22.70 -4.60
N GLN A 303 4.54 -22.03 -5.73
CA GLN A 303 5.80 -22.12 -6.42
C GLN A 303 6.78 -21.25 -5.66
N PRO A 304 8.01 -21.76 -5.42
CA PRO A 304 9.08 -20.90 -4.94
C PRO A 304 9.22 -19.73 -5.93
N PRO A 305 9.78 -18.59 -5.47
CA PRO A 305 10.19 -17.53 -6.37
C PRO A 305 10.90 -18.16 -7.56
N GLN A 306 10.50 -17.84 -8.80
CA GLN A 306 11.21 -18.36 -9.97
C GLN A 306 12.69 -18.06 -9.76
N GLU A 307 13.56 -19.06 -9.96
CA GLU A 307 15.02 -18.89 -9.87
C GLU A 307 15.39 -17.67 -10.70
N ALA A 308 15.58 -16.55 -10.01
CA ALA A 308 15.88 -15.31 -10.68
C ALA A 308 17.25 -15.50 -11.30
N LYS A 309 17.43 -15.05 -12.55
CA LYS A 309 18.71 -15.22 -13.26
C LYS A 309 19.86 -14.47 -12.58
N LYS A 310 19.57 -13.67 -11.54
CA LYS A 310 20.50 -12.95 -10.67
C LYS A 310 20.05 -13.06 -9.21
N ALA A 311 21.00 -13.24 -8.29
CA ALA A 311 20.74 -13.33 -6.85
C ALA A 311 19.98 -12.11 -6.29
N GLU A 312 20.22 -10.91 -6.82
CA GLU A 312 19.55 -9.65 -6.43
C GLU A 312 18.04 -9.60 -6.77
N GLU A 313 17.56 -10.43 -7.69
CA GLU A 313 16.15 -10.50 -8.09
C GLU A 313 15.39 -11.61 -7.33
N ALA A 314 16.11 -12.57 -6.73
CA ALA A 314 15.53 -13.72 -6.04
C ALA A 314 14.84 -13.33 -4.73
N ASP A 315 15.41 -12.36 -3.99
CA ASP A 315 14.79 -11.80 -2.78
C ASP A 315 13.57 -10.89 -3.08
N LYS A 316 13.40 -10.48 -4.36
CA LYS A 316 12.31 -9.61 -4.79
C LYS A 316 11.10 -10.36 -5.35
N ALA A 317 11.19 -11.67 -5.58
CA ALA A 317 10.06 -12.43 -6.10
C ALA A 317 9.36 -13.16 -4.94
N GLY A 318 8.07 -12.92 -4.75
CA GLY A 318 7.29 -13.60 -3.73
C GLY A 318 6.91 -15.00 -4.16
N PRO A 319 6.42 -15.83 -3.23
CA PRO A 319 5.77 -17.08 -3.61
C PRO A 319 4.61 -16.78 -4.58
N SER A 320 4.59 -17.46 -5.72
CA SER A 320 3.44 -17.43 -6.61
C SER A 320 2.44 -18.51 -6.19
N TYR A 321 1.16 -18.22 -6.34
CA TYR A 321 0.08 -19.08 -5.87
C TYR A 321 -0.74 -19.57 -7.07
N MET A 322 -0.69 -20.87 -7.35
CA MET A 322 -1.38 -21.45 -8.49
C MET A 322 -2.29 -22.60 -8.05
N CYS A 323 -3.55 -22.58 -8.49
CA CYS A 323 -4.45 -23.70 -8.30
C CYS A 323 -4.10 -24.80 -9.31
N VAL A 324 -3.58 -25.93 -8.85
CA VAL A 324 -3.13 -27.02 -9.76
C VAL A 324 -4.28 -27.77 -10.41
N VAL A 325 -5.50 -27.60 -9.88
CA VAL A 325 -6.75 -28.18 -10.41
C VAL A 325 -7.66 -27.09 -10.96
N TYR A 326 -7.10 -25.99 -11.50
CA TYR A 326 -7.88 -24.83 -11.89
C TYR A 326 -9.04 -25.20 -12.82
N GLU A 327 -8.80 -25.99 -13.88
CA GLU A 327 -9.85 -26.39 -14.83
C GLU A 327 -10.94 -27.27 -14.19
N ASP A 328 -10.55 -28.14 -13.26
CA ASP A 328 -11.45 -29.09 -12.59
C ASP A 328 -12.14 -28.51 -11.36
N ARG A 329 -11.79 -27.29 -10.94
CA ARG A 329 -12.23 -26.65 -9.68
C ARG A 329 -13.73 -26.85 -9.42
N PRO A 330 -14.14 -27.05 -8.15
CA PRO A 330 -15.54 -27.32 -7.83
C PRO A 330 -16.41 -26.14 -8.24
N ARG A 331 -17.72 -26.41 -8.39
CA ARG A 331 -18.70 -25.40 -8.78
C ARG A 331 -18.66 -24.16 -7.89
N THR A 332 -18.48 -24.32 -6.59
CA THR A 332 -18.34 -23.21 -5.62
C THR A 332 -17.22 -22.24 -6.00
N CYS A 333 -16.09 -22.74 -6.51
CA CYS A 333 -14.97 -21.91 -6.96
C CYS A 333 -15.19 -21.37 -8.39
N ARG A 334 -15.75 -22.18 -9.29
CA ARG A 334 -15.97 -21.81 -10.70
C ARG A 334 -17.04 -20.72 -10.85
N ASP A 335 -18.12 -20.82 -10.07
CA ASP A 335 -19.26 -19.90 -10.12
C ASP A 335 -19.02 -18.65 -9.26
N PHE A 336 -17.90 -18.58 -8.54
CA PHE A 336 -17.53 -17.43 -7.72
C PHE A 336 -17.24 -16.21 -8.62
N THR A 337 -18.10 -15.20 -8.53
CA THR A 337 -18.00 -14.01 -9.39
C THR A 337 -16.72 -13.23 -9.08
N ARG A 338 -15.80 -13.19 -10.05
CA ARG A 338 -14.57 -12.40 -9.97
C ARG A 338 -14.91 -10.92 -9.84
N GLY A 339 -14.14 -10.23 -9.02
CA GLY A 339 -14.44 -8.84 -8.67
C GLY A 339 -15.67 -8.69 -7.78
N SER A 340 -16.44 -9.71 -7.37
CA SER A 340 -17.49 -9.52 -6.36
C SER A 340 -16.95 -8.91 -5.06
N GLU A 341 -17.83 -8.37 -4.21
CA GLU A 341 -17.44 -7.85 -2.89
C GLU A 341 -16.62 -8.86 -2.08
N HIS A 342 -17.01 -10.14 -2.11
CA HIS A 342 -16.29 -11.24 -1.50
C HIS A 342 -14.92 -11.50 -2.16
N CYS A 343 -14.81 -11.41 -3.49
CA CYS A 343 -13.53 -11.51 -4.20
C CYS A 343 -12.55 -10.41 -3.76
N LEU A 344 -13.03 -9.17 -3.73
CA LEU A 344 -12.18 -8.03 -3.45
C LEU A 344 -11.82 -7.96 -1.96
N THR A 345 -12.74 -8.34 -1.07
CA THR A 345 -12.44 -8.52 0.36
C THR A 345 -11.32 -9.55 0.56
N ALA A 346 -11.37 -10.68 -0.16
CA ALA A 346 -10.30 -11.66 -0.11
C ALA A 346 -8.97 -11.09 -0.60
N ARG A 347 -8.99 -10.34 -1.71
CA ARG A 347 -7.79 -9.67 -2.25
C ARG A 347 -7.19 -8.66 -1.28
N ARG A 348 -8.01 -7.85 -0.59
CA ARG A 348 -7.51 -6.92 0.44
C ARG A 348 -6.80 -7.66 1.58
N ARG A 349 -7.38 -8.76 2.07
CA ARG A 349 -6.79 -9.57 3.16
C ARG A 349 -5.40 -10.07 2.81
N VAL A 350 -5.20 -10.48 1.56
CA VAL A 350 -3.91 -11.02 1.12
C VAL A 350 -2.97 -9.94 0.57
N GLY A 351 -3.40 -8.68 0.44
CA GLY A 351 -2.59 -7.55 -0.05
C GLY A 351 -2.56 -7.34 -1.57
N HIS A 352 -3.57 -7.81 -2.31
CA HIS A 352 -3.68 -7.62 -3.76
C HIS A 352 -4.64 -6.48 -4.17
N SER A 353 -5.30 -5.83 -3.21
CA SER A 353 -6.33 -4.81 -3.44
C SER A 353 -6.36 -3.79 -2.29
N ARG A 354 -6.79 -2.54 -2.57
CA ARG A 354 -6.87 -1.45 -1.57
C ARG A 354 -8.25 -1.33 -0.92
#